data_AF-A0A355F5P8-F1
#
_entry.id   AF-A0A355F5P8-F1
#
_cell.length_a   1.000
_cell.length_b   1.000
_cell.length_c   1.000
_cell.angle_alpha   90.00
_cell.angle_beta   90.00
_cell.angle_gamma   90.00
#
_symmetry.space_group_name_H-M   'P 1'
#
loop_
_entity.id
_entity.type
_entity.pdbx_description
1 polymer ?
#
loop_
_entity_poly.entity_id
_entity_poly.type
_entity_poly.pdbx_seq_one_letter_code
_entity_poly.pdbx_strand_id
1 'polypeptide(L)'
;MSEPAVVRSGGALIPDAMGTGRYTHAELARLVDQAASFHLSVGPPGPDRALSLHRLDLELELPSVARGVRGVNTIGERVGRLDLRWSVIPWSWAARPDREPPAGQLDRTQSQRFAFQEATFTFADGGGFRSFGTGRTFPVKVGDRTCLTVAAVGNLTEGLGRLQGRQGNYTLCGELTEDGQIAAGHVMVRLVDPDGSLRTGAAPAPARPPAFTSDVTYLTWIAQKGETPDQENYFSFSPDGQVRGVNIPVALHPVRTGLADSGAGLRVRSLNVGSEVIGREVGFGRETKPRTPASGSGLNPFQFEGVSEYTFFDRDGRTPVGAFKANFLEGRSFAMDLPGAPGQSSLRFSYYGAITGGSGCFQGVQGMLYGTAGSVFNPPPSDHVISTLYVARLHDPEGRFRATGGR
;
A
#
# COMPACT_ATOMS: atom_id res chain seq x y z
N MET A 1 39.88 15.78 -25.12
CA MET A 1 38.84 14.99 -24.43
C MET A 1 39.13 15.08 -22.94
N SER A 2 38.50 16.05 -22.29
CA SER A 2 38.66 16.35 -20.88
C SER A 2 37.54 15.66 -20.11
N GLU A 3 37.88 14.92 -19.05
CA GLU A 3 36.91 14.34 -18.10
C GLU A 3 35.97 15.43 -17.58
N PRO A 4 34.66 15.18 -17.46
CA PRO A 4 33.75 16.16 -16.88
C PRO A 4 34.02 16.28 -15.38
N ALA A 5 34.25 17.52 -14.93
CA ALA A 5 34.47 17.85 -13.54
C ALA A 5 33.26 17.47 -12.68
N VAL A 6 33.51 16.72 -11.61
CA VAL A 6 32.52 16.40 -10.56
C VAL A 6 32.11 17.70 -9.87
N VAL A 7 30.92 18.20 -10.19
CA VAL A 7 30.31 19.35 -9.51
C VAL A 7 29.83 18.89 -8.13
N ARG A 8 30.54 19.30 -7.07
CA ARG A 8 30.09 19.12 -5.69
C ARG A 8 28.97 20.11 -5.39
N SER A 9 27.72 19.66 -5.38
CA SER A 9 26.57 20.45 -4.97
C SER A 9 26.48 20.50 -3.43
N GLY A 10 26.49 21.70 -2.87
CA GLY A 10 26.35 21.97 -1.43
C GLY A 10 24.90 21.85 -0.95
N GLY A 11 24.32 20.65 -1.03
CA GLY A 11 22.98 20.33 -0.51
C GLY A 11 23.06 19.43 0.72
N ALA A 12 22.14 19.63 1.66
CA ALA A 12 21.98 18.93 2.94
C ALA A 12 22.68 17.57 3.06
N LEU A 13 23.55 17.45 4.07
CA LEU A 13 24.19 16.21 4.50
C LEU A 13 23.15 15.08 4.54
N ILE A 14 23.17 14.22 3.53
CA ILE A 14 22.66 12.86 3.68
C ILE A 14 23.53 12.28 4.82
N PRO A 15 22.95 11.86 5.96
CA PRO A 15 23.75 11.25 7.02
C PRO A 15 24.63 10.18 6.39
N ASP A 16 25.93 10.18 6.76
CA ASP A 16 26.92 9.27 6.19
C ASP A 16 26.28 7.92 5.93
N ALA A 17 26.26 7.51 4.65
CA ALA A 17 25.63 6.28 4.22
C ALA A 17 26.32 5.14 4.97
N MET A 18 25.74 4.72 6.09
CA MET A 18 26.10 3.47 6.72
C MET A 18 25.64 2.40 5.74
N GLY A 19 26.59 1.84 4.98
CA GLY A 19 26.33 0.66 4.18
C GLY A 19 25.66 -0.43 5.03
N THR A 20 25.08 -1.44 4.39
CA THR A 20 24.41 -2.57 5.06
C THR A 20 25.26 -3.20 6.17
N GLY A 21 26.59 -3.10 6.05
CA GLY A 21 27.60 -2.89 7.11
C GLY A 21 27.74 -4.04 8.12
N ARG A 22 26.67 -4.35 8.84
CA ARG A 22 26.56 -5.46 9.79
C ARG A 22 25.61 -6.57 9.33
N TYR A 23 24.66 -6.27 8.45
CA TYR A 23 23.62 -7.20 8.02
C TYR A 23 23.67 -7.36 6.51
N THR A 24 23.42 -8.56 6.02
CA THR A 24 23.30 -8.83 4.58
C THR A 24 21.96 -8.34 4.04
N HIS A 25 21.87 -8.13 2.72
CA HIS A 25 20.61 -7.80 2.03
C HIS A 25 19.52 -8.82 2.36
N ALA A 26 19.83 -10.11 2.29
CA ALA A 26 18.90 -11.20 2.60
C ALA A 26 18.42 -11.19 4.06
N GLU A 27 19.29 -10.89 5.03
CA GLU A 27 18.89 -10.76 6.43
C GLU A 27 17.93 -9.60 6.64
N LEU A 28 18.25 -8.42 6.10
CA LEU A 28 17.42 -7.24 6.17
C LEU A 28 16.07 -7.45 5.45
N ALA A 29 16.07 -8.09 4.27
CA ALA A 29 14.87 -8.42 3.52
C ALA A 29 13.94 -9.31 4.34
N ARG A 30 14.50 -10.37 4.94
CA ARG A 30 13.75 -11.25 5.84
C ARG A 30 13.17 -10.50 7.04
N LEU A 31 13.91 -9.59 7.66
CA LEU A 31 13.44 -8.79 8.80
C LEU A 31 12.32 -7.82 8.42
N VAL A 32 12.43 -7.15 7.28
CA VAL A 32 11.39 -6.28 6.73
C VAL A 32 10.10 -7.06 6.41
N ASP A 33 10.24 -8.34 6.03
CA ASP A 33 9.13 -9.27 5.78
C ASP A 33 8.59 -9.99 7.02
N GLN A 34 9.13 -9.70 8.22
CA GLN A 34 8.51 -10.11 9.49
C GLN A 34 7.28 -9.24 9.80
N ALA A 35 6.29 -9.31 8.92
CA ALA A 35 5.07 -8.54 9.01
C ALA A 35 3.82 -9.41 8.86
N ALA A 36 2.81 -9.15 9.68
CA ALA A 36 1.47 -9.68 9.49
C ALA A 36 0.72 -8.76 8.52
N SER A 37 0.46 -9.26 7.31
CA SER A 37 -0.22 -8.50 6.25
C SER A 37 -1.51 -9.19 5.82
N PHE A 38 -2.60 -8.45 5.79
CA PHE A 38 -3.92 -8.99 5.43
C PHE A 38 -4.81 -7.93 4.79
N HIS A 39 -5.88 -8.40 4.15
CA HIS A 39 -6.87 -7.55 3.51
C HIS A 39 -8.23 -7.72 4.20
N LEU A 40 -8.98 -6.62 4.23
CA LEU A 40 -10.34 -6.57 4.71
C LEU A 40 -11.22 -5.95 3.63
N SER A 41 -12.41 -6.50 3.45
CA SER A 41 -13.48 -5.81 2.73
C SER A 41 -14.28 -4.97 3.74
N VAL A 42 -14.51 -3.72 3.38
CA VAL A 42 -15.35 -2.80 4.15
C VAL A 42 -16.73 -2.81 3.50
N GLY A 43 -17.74 -3.22 4.26
CA GLY A 43 -19.14 -3.18 3.84
C GLY A 43 -19.87 -1.96 4.39
N PRO A 44 -21.15 -1.79 3.99
CA PRO A 44 -21.97 -0.68 4.47
C PRO A 44 -22.16 -0.73 5.99
N PRO A 45 -22.54 0.40 6.60
CA PRO A 45 -22.76 0.49 8.03
C PRO A 45 -23.88 -0.46 8.49
N GLY A 46 -23.68 -1.09 9.64
CA GLY A 46 -24.71 -1.84 10.33
C GLY A 46 -25.72 -0.94 11.07
N PRO A 47 -26.65 -1.53 11.84
CA PRO A 47 -27.60 -0.78 12.67
C PRO A 47 -26.95 0.17 13.67
N ASP A 48 -25.72 -0.12 14.11
CA ASP A 48 -24.90 0.69 15.01
C ASP A 48 -24.12 1.79 14.29
N ARG A 49 -24.32 1.95 12.97
CA ARG A 49 -23.58 2.85 12.06
C ARG A 49 -22.10 2.51 11.88
N ALA A 50 -21.59 1.45 12.51
CA ALA A 50 -20.23 0.99 12.29
C ALA A 50 -20.13 0.23 10.97
N LEU A 51 -19.05 0.43 10.23
CA LEU A 51 -18.80 -0.28 8.98
C LEU A 51 -18.48 -1.74 9.28
N SER A 52 -19.03 -2.66 8.49
CA SER A 52 -18.74 -4.08 8.63
C SER A 52 -17.36 -4.41 8.05
N LEU A 53 -16.56 -5.18 8.77
CA LEU A 53 -15.28 -5.70 8.26
C LEU A 53 -15.43 -7.17 7.96
N HIS A 54 -15.14 -7.54 6.72
CA HIS A 54 -15.12 -8.90 6.24
C HIS A 54 -13.71 -9.33 5.89
N ARG A 55 -13.41 -10.61 6.07
CA ARG A 55 -12.21 -11.19 5.49
C ARG A 55 -12.20 -10.97 3.98
N LEU A 56 -11.05 -10.67 3.40
CA LEU A 56 -10.88 -10.60 1.96
C LEU A 56 -9.61 -11.33 1.56
N ASP A 57 -9.76 -12.42 0.83
CA ASP A 57 -8.66 -13.14 0.23
C ASP A 57 -8.46 -12.67 -1.21
N LEU A 58 -7.23 -12.28 -1.53
CA LEU A 58 -6.83 -11.82 -2.85
C LEU A 58 -5.72 -12.74 -3.36
N GLU A 59 -5.92 -13.30 -4.55
CA GLU A 59 -4.86 -14.04 -5.25
C GLU A 59 -4.74 -13.51 -6.68
N LEU A 60 -3.50 -13.45 -7.19
CA LEU A 60 -3.22 -13.13 -8.57
C LEU A 60 -2.91 -14.41 -9.34
N GLU A 61 -3.63 -14.66 -10.43
CA GLU A 61 -3.20 -15.70 -11.37
C GLU A 61 -1.93 -15.26 -12.10
N LEU A 62 -1.01 -16.19 -12.36
CA LEU A 62 0.16 -15.90 -13.18
C LEU A 62 -0.27 -15.30 -14.53
N PRO A 63 0.24 -14.11 -14.90
CA PRO A 63 -0.17 -13.46 -16.13
C PRO A 63 0.16 -14.30 -17.38
N SER A 64 -0.60 -14.09 -18.44
CA SER A 64 -0.35 -14.75 -19.73
C SER A 64 -0.81 -13.88 -20.88
N VAL A 65 -0.17 -14.00 -22.04
CA VAL A 65 -0.55 -13.26 -23.26
C VAL A 65 -2.03 -13.49 -23.62
N ALA A 66 -2.51 -14.74 -23.49
CA ALA A 66 -3.87 -15.09 -23.86
C ALA A 66 -4.95 -14.53 -22.91
N ARG A 67 -4.67 -14.44 -21.60
CA ARG A 67 -5.68 -14.10 -20.58
C ARG A 67 -5.46 -12.75 -19.90
N GLY A 68 -4.34 -12.10 -20.13
CA GLY A 68 -3.95 -10.89 -19.42
C GLY A 68 -3.50 -11.16 -17.99
N VAL A 69 -3.63 -10.14 -17.15
CA VAL A 69 -3.52 -10.23 -15.68
C VAL A 69 -4.91 -10.45 -15.10
N ARG A 70 -5.07 -11.41 -14.19
CA ARG A 70 -6.36 -11.71 -13.53
C ARG A 70 -6.20 -12.00 -12.04
N GLY A 71 -7.22 -11.67 -11.27
CA GLY A 71 -7.28 -11.93 -9.83
C GLY A 71 -8.47 -12.77 -9.43
N VAL A 72 -8.30 -13.53 -8.35
CA VAL A 72 -9.39 -14.15 -7.57
C VAL A 72 -9.64 -13.26 -6.36
N ASN A 73 -10.88 -12.86 -6.15
CA ASN A 73 -11.29 -12.07 -5.00
C ASN A 73 -12.37 -12.82 -4.25
N THR A 74 -12.09 -13.19 -3.00
CA THR A 74 -13.06 -13.92 -2.16
C THR A 74 -13.30 -13.11 -0.91
N ILE A 75 -14.50 -12.53 -0.80
CA ILE A 75 -14.96 -11.94 0.47
C ILE A 75 -15.40 -13.11 1.34
N GLY A 76 -15.06 -13.09 2.63
CA GLY A 76 -15.45 -14.14 3.57
C GLY A 76 -16.46 -13.65 4.60
N GLU A 77 -16.46 -14.36 5.72
CA GLU A 77 -17.20 -14.03 6.92
C GLU A 77 -16.86 -12.63 7.46
N ARG A 78 -17.78 -12.09 8.25
CA ARG A 78 -17.52 -10.88 9.04
C ARG A 78 -16.50 -11.20 10.11
N VAL A 79 -15.43 -10.42 10.18
CA VAL A 79 -14.33 -10.56 11.16
C VAL A 79 -14.29 -9.41 12.16
N GLY A 80 -15.07 -8.35 11.93
CA GLY A 80 -15.07 -7.20 12.83
C GLY A 80 -15.96 -6.04 12.40
N ARG A 81 -15.61 -4.87 12.91
CA ARG A 81 -16.19 -3.58 12.57
C ARG A 81 -15.15 -2.47 12.54
N LEU A 82 -15.45 -1.41 11.80
CA LEU A 82 -14.69 -0.18 11.71
C LEU A 82 -15.58 1.00 12.10
N ASP A 83 -15.21 1.66 13.18
CA ASP A 83 -15.74 2.96 13.58
C ASP A 83 -14.83 4.05 12.98
N LEU A 84 -15.40 4.91 12.13
CA LEU A 84 -14.63 5.88 11.35
C LEU A 84 -15.19 7.28 11.50
N ARG A 85 -14.34 8.22 11.92
CA ARG A 85 -14.63 9.65 11.90
C ARG A 85 -13.67 10.37 10.96
N TRP A 86 -14.22 11.03 9.96
CA TRP A 86 -13.46 11.74 8.94
C TRP A 86 -14.02 13.12 8.63
N SER A 87 -13.17 14.01 8.16
CA SER A 87 -13.57 15.38 7.79
C SER A 87 -12.71 15.90 6.64
N VAL A 88 -13.33 16.64 5.73
CA VAL A 88 -12.61 17.37 4.68
C VAL A 88 -11.74 18.45 5.32
N ILE A 89 -10.50 18.57 4.85
CA ILE A 89 -9.52 19.53 5.38
C ILE A 89 -8.91 20.36 4.24
N PRO A 90 -8.49 21.61 4.51
CA PRO A 90 -7.68 22.38 3.58
C PRO A 90 -6.36 21.68 3.24
N TRP A 91 -5.86 21.88 2.02
CA TRP A 91 -4.55 21.36 1.59
C TRP A 91 -3.39 21.82 2.49
N SER A 92 -3.48 23.05 3.01
CA SER A 92 -2.49 23.65 3.90
C SER A 92 -2.57 23.15 5.35
N TRP A 93 -3.62 22.41 5.72
CA TRP A 93 -3.81 21.97 7.09
C TRP A 93 -2.95 20.74 7.40
N ALA A 94 -2.06 20.86 8.40
CA ALA A 94 -1.21 19.77 8.86
C ALA A 94 -2.00 18.86 9.81
N ALA A 95 -2.25 17.64 9.36
CA ALA A 95 -3.07 16.67 10.05
C ALA A 95 -2.32 15.96 11.17
N ARG A 96 -2.90 15.95 12.38
CA ARG A 96 -2.34 15.31 13.58
C ARG A 96 -3.43 14.63 14.42
N PRO A 97 -3.10 13.55 15.17
CA PRO A 97 -4.07 12.86 16.02
C PRO A 97 -4.64 13.71 17.15
N ASP A 98 -3.86 14.68 17.65
CA ASP A 98 -4.22 15.56 18.77
C ASP A 98 -4.92 16.85 18.34
N ARG A 99 -5.29 16.96 17.06
CA ARG A 99 -5.83 18.20 16.48
C ARG A 99 -7.13 17.95 15.73
N GLU A 100 -8.16 18.66 16.12
CA GLU A 100 -9.47 18.66 15.47
C GLU A 100 -9.42 19.34 14.08
N PRO A 101 -9.82 18.64 13.01
CA PRO A 101 -10.76 19.04 11.99
C PRO A 101 -11.21 20.49 11.87
N PRO A 102 -10.75 21.37 10.96
CA PRO A 102 -11.69 22.39 10.49
C PRO A 102 -12.88 21.69 9.81
N ALA A 103 -14.09 22.16 10.06
CA ALA A 103 -15.29 21.63 9.41
C ALA A 103 -15.28 22.01 7.92
N GLY A 104 -14.85 21.09 7.07
CA GLY A 104 -14.92 21.21 5.61
C GLY A 104 -16.17 20.55 5.04
N GLN A 105 -16.82 21.22 4.08
CA GLN A 105 -17.93 20.63 3.34
C GLN A 105 -17.40 19.70 2.24
N LEU A 106 -18.04 18.54 2.09
CA LEU A 106 -17.78 17.62 0.99
C LEU A 106 -18.33 18.19 -0.33
N ASP A 107 -17.43 18.43 -1.27
CA ASP A 107 -17.73 18.73 -2.66
C ASP A 107 -17.38 17.51 -3.51
N ARG A 108 -18.42 16.85 -4.02
CA ARG A 108 -18.29 15.59 -4.77
C ARG A 108 -17.76 15.79 -6.20
N THR A 109 -17.61 17.03 -6.65
CA THR A 109 -17.20 17.35 -8.03
C THR A 109 -15.70 17.56 -8.18
N GLN A 110 -14.98 17.69 -7.06
CA GLN A 110 -13.53 17.92 -7.05
C GLN A 110 -12.82 17.00 -6.07
N SER A 111 -11.52 16.78 -6.30
CA SER A 111 -10.67 16.09 -5.34
C SER A 111 -10.44 16.98 -4.13
N GLN A 112 -10.77 16.48 -2.94
CA GLN A 112 -10.56 17.15 -1.67
C GLN A 112 -9.70 16.29 -0.77
N ARG A 113 -8.87 16.93 0.05
CA ARG A 113 -8.13 16.24 1.12
C ARG A 113 -9.04 16.03 2.31
N PHE A 114 -8.84 14.94 3.03
CA PHE A 114 -9.52 14.67 4.30
C PHE A 114 -8.56 14.09 5.35
N ALA A 115 -8.96 14.18 6.61
CA ALA A 115 -8.31 13.48 7.72
C ALA A 115 -9.24 12.44 8.32
N PHE A 116 -8.68 11.27 8.67
CA PHE A 116 -9.26 10.31 9.59
C PHE A 116 -8.77 10.66 10.98
N GLN A 117 -9.61 11.33 11.77
CA GLN A 117 -9.24 11.71 13.13
C GLN A 117 -9.13 10.48 14.02
N GLU A 118 -10.10 9.60 13.89
CA GLU A 118 -10.18 8.36 14.63
C GLU A 118 -10.75 7.29 13.71
N ALA A 119 -9.97 6.22 13.54
CA ALA A 119 -10.41 4.98 12.92
C ALA A 119 -10.11 3.85 13.89
N THR A 120 -11.17 3.24 14.43
CA THR A 120 -11.08 2.14 15.39
C THR A 120 -11.54 0.86 14.73
N PHE A 121 -10.58 -0.04 14.53
CA PHE A 121 -10.81 -1.40 14.02
C PHE A 121 -11.00 -2.32 15.22
N THR A 122 -12.13 -3.02 15.29
CA THR A 122 -12.42 -4.00 16.35
C THR A 122 -12.74 -5.34 15.72
N PHE A 123 -12.01 -6.39 16.10
CA PHE A 123 -12.22 -7.77 15.66
C PHE A 123 -13.13 -8.53 16.63
N ALA A 124 -13.61 -9.71 16.22
CA ALA A 124 -14.59 -10.48 16.99
C ALA A 124 -14.10 -10.89 18.39
N ASP A 125 -12.78 -11.01 18.59
CA ASP A 125 -12.15 -11.31 19.88
C ASP A 125 -11.99 -10.09 20.81
N GLY A 126 -12.46 -8.91 20.38
CA GLY A 126 -12.25 -7.63 21.07
C GLY A 126 -10.84 -7.05 20.88
N GLY A 127 -9.95 -7.75 20.19
CA GLY A 127 -8.69 -7.21 19.70
C GLY A 127 -8.94 -6.19 18.59
N GLY A 128 -7.93 -5.38 18.28
CA GLY A 128 -8.14 -4.29 17.33
C GLY A 128 -7.03 -3.27 17.34
N PHE A 129 -7.27 -2.13 16.71
CA PHE A 129 -6.36 -0.99 16.78
C PHE A 129 -7.09 0.32 16.55
N ARG A 130 -6.58 1.37 17.19
CA ARG A 130 -6.90 2.76 16.86
C ARG A 130 -5.86 3.31 15.90
N SER A 131 -6.30 4.25 15.10
CA SER A 131 -5.45 4.83 14.08
C SER A 131 -5.86 6.23 13.68
N PHE A 132 -4.91 6.90 13.04
CA PHE A 132 -5.06 8.24 12.49
C PHE A 132 -4.51 8.25 11.06
N GLY A 133 -5.12 9.02 10.17
CA GLY A 133 -4.73 9.02 8.77
C GLY A 133 -5.19 10.24 7.99
N THR A 134 -4.83 10.26 6.73
CA THR A 134 -5.33 11.23 5.76
C THR A 134 -5.55 10.57 4.42
N GLY A 135 -6.38 11.22 3.61
CA GLY A 135 -6.65 10.76 2.28
C GLY A 135 -7.14 11.86 1.37
N ARG A 136 -7.58 11.43 0.19
CA ARG A 136 -8.18 12.28 -0.83
C ARG A 136 -9.43 11.63 -1.40
N THR A 137 -10.40 12.47 -1.76
CA THR A 137 -11.52 12.09 -2.62
C THR A 137 -11.11 12.20 -4.08
N PHE A 138 -11.75 11.40 -4.92
CA PHE A 138 -11.51 11.28 -6.34
C PHE A 138 -12.86 11.18 -7.06
N PRO A 139 -13.36 12.25 -7.69
CA PRO A 139 -14.49 12.13 -8.58
C PRO A 139 -14.07 11.29 -9.79
N VAL A 140 -14.68 10.13 -9.97
CA VAL A 140 -14.40 9.20 -11.07
C VAL A 140 -15.69 8.99 -11.85
N LYS A 141 -15.61 9.06 -13.18
CA LYS A 141 -16.70 8.67 -14.06
C LYS A 141 -16.60 7.18 -14.34
N VAL A 142 -17.61 6.42 -13.94
CA VAL A 142 -17.76 4.99 -14.21
C VAL A 142 -18.98 4.83 -15.12
N GLY A 143 -18.74 4.66 -16.42
CA GLY A 143 -19.77 4.82 -17.44
C GLY A 143 -20.38 6.24 -17.39
N ASP A 144 -21.70 6.32 -17.32
CA ASP A 144 -22.44 7.60 -17.22
C ASP A 144 -22.60 8.12 -15.79
N ARG A 145 -22.11 7.37 -14.79
CA ARG A 145 -22.25 7.72 -13.37
C ARG A 145 -20.98 8.36 -12.83
N THR A 146 -21.13 9.46 -12.10
CA THR A 146 -20.05 10.01 -11.27
C THR A 146 -20.08 9.32 -9.91
N CYS A 147 -19.02 8.58 -9.60
CA CYS A 147 -18.77 8.00 -8.30
C CYS A 147 -17.70 8.82 -7.58
N LEU A 148 -17.78 8.89 -6.24
CA LEU A 148 -16.75 9.53 -5.43
C LEU A 148 -15.92 8.47 -4.72
N THR A 149 -14.74 8.20 -5.26
CA THR A 149 -13.78 7.27 -4.67
C THR A 149 -12.99 7.97 -3.57
N VAL A 150 -12.62 7.25 -2.53
CA VAL A 150 -11.67 7.68 -1.52
C VAL A 150 -10.46 6.78 -1.51
N ALA A 151 -9.30 7.37 -1.25
CA ALA A 151 -8.10 6.63 -0.91
C ALA A 151 -7.37 7.33 0.22
N ALA A 152 -6.83 6.55 1.15
CA ALA A 152 -6.21 7.07 2.36
C ALA A 152 -5.08 6.17 2.83
N VAL A 153 -4.18 6.80 3.58
CA VAL A 153 -3.13 6.16 4.37
C VAL A 153 -3.42 6.40 5.84
N GLY A 154 -3.18 5.40 6.67
CA GLY A 154 -3.30 5.55 8.12
C GLY A 154 -2.21 4.82 8.86
N ASN A 155 -1.98 5.29 10.09
CA ASN A 155 -0.99 4.77 11.01
C ASN A 155 -1.69 4.25 12.25
N LEU A 156 -1.30 3.05 12.72
CA LEU A 156 -1.69 2.61 14.05
C LEU A 156 -1.12 3.56 15.10
N THR A 157 -2.01 4.03 15.98
CA THR A 157 -1.67 4.87 17.13
C THR A 157 -1.70 4.05 18.42
N GLU A 158 -2.57 3.04 18.49
CA GLU A 158 -2.72 2.15 19.64
C GLU A 158 -3.20 0.77 19.16
N GLY A 159 -2.59 -0.30 19.65
CA GLY A 159 -3.09 -1.66 19.43
C GLY A 159 -3.84 -2.19 20.65
N LEU A 160 -4.89 -2.98 20.41
CA LEU A 160 -5.78 -3.57 21.41
C LEU A 160 -5.64 -5.10 21.41
N GLY A 161 -5.72 -5.71 22.59
CA GLY A 161 -5.54 -7.15 22.75
C GLY A 161 -4.18 -7.61 22.24
N ARG A 162 -4.13 -8.58 21.32
CA ARG A 162 -2.88 -9.11 20.75
C ARG A 162 -2.07 -8.10 19.94
N LEU A 163 -2.69 -6.99 19.55
CA LEU A 163 -2.05 -5.94 18.77
C LEU A 163 -1.34 -4.91 19.66
N GLN A 164 -1.45 -5.01 20.99
CA GLN A 164 -0.82 -4.09 21.91
C GLN A 164 0.70 -4.00 21.70
N GLY A 165 1.22 -2.77 21.63
CA GLY A 165 2.64 -2.49 21.40
C GLY A 165 3.12 -2.71 19.95
N ARG A 166 2.24 -3.09 19.01
CA ARG A 166 2.62 -3.31 17.61
C ARG A 166 2.65 -2.00 16.83
N GLN A 167 3.64 -1.87 15.95
CA GLN A 167 3.70 -0.82 14.93
C GLN A 167 2.99 -1.31 13.66
N GLY A 168 2.33 -0.41 12.93
CA GLY A 168 1.72 -0.77 11.66
C GLY A 168 1.05 0.38 10.95
N ASN A 169 0.80 0.17 9.67
CA ASN A 169 0.13 1.11 8.78
C ASN A 169 -0.89 0.36 7.94
N TYR A 170 -1.85 1.13 7.43
CA TYR A 170 -2.84 0.60 6.53
C TYR A 170 -3.13 1.59 5.41
N THR A 171 -3.72 1.07 4.35
CA THR A 171 -4.37 1.86 3.32
C THR A 171 -5.84 1.52 3.30
N LEU A 172 -6.67 2.51 2.96
CA LEU A 172 -8.10 2.34 2.75
C LEU A 172 -8.41 2.87 1.36
N CYS A 173 -9.16 2.11 0.56
CA CYS A 173 -9.70 2.58 -0.70
C CYS A 173 -11.13 2.09 -0.90
N GLY A 174 -12.05 2.98 -1.25
CA GLY A 174 -13.46 2.62 -1.39
C GLY A 174 -14.27 3.70 -2.08
N GLU A 175 -15.58 3.53 -2.09
CA GLU A 175 -16.53 4.48 -2.66
C GLU A 175 -17.38 5.12 -1.57
N LEU A 176 -17.68 6.41 -1.73
CA LEU A 176 -18.58 7.14 -0.86
C LEU A 176 -20.01 7.14 -1.40
N THR A 177 -20.95 6.84 -0.51
CA THR A 177 -22.38 7.12 -0.67
C THR A 177 -22.62 8.62 -0.84
N GLU A 178 -23.84 9.01 -1.22
CA GLU A 178 -24.22 10.42 -1.39
C GLU A 178 -24.05 11.25 -0.12
N ASP A 179 -24.34 10.65 1.05
CA ASP A 179 -24.18 11.25 2.38
C ASP A 179 -22.74 11.19 2.93
N GLY A 180 -21.77 10.74 2.12
CA GLY A 180 -20.35 10.75 2.48
C GLY A 180 -19.93 9.61 3.41
N GLN A 181 -20.71 8.55 3.53
CA GLN A 181 -20.31 7.31 4.20
C GLN A 181 -19.57 6.39 3.24
N ILE A 182 -18.72 5.50 3.76
CA ILE A 182 -18.09 4.47 2.92
C ILE A 182 -19.13 3.40 2.60
N ALA A 183 -19.47 3.25 1.32
CA ALA A 183 -20.44 2.27 0.83
C ALA A 183 -19.82 0.86 0.76
N ALA A 184 -18.64 0.78 0.14
CA ALA A 184 -17.87 -0.43 -0.07
C ALA A 184 -16.40 -0.07 -0.23
N GLY A 185 -15.51 -0.89 0.29
CA GLY A 185 -14.08 -0.62 0.20
C GLY A 185 -13.20 -1.81 0.53
N HIS A 186 -11.91 -1.52 0.52
CA HIS A 186 -10.83 -2.41 0.89
C HIS A 186 -9.92 -1.69 1.86
N VAL A 187 -9.45 -2.45 2.85
CA VAL A 187 -8.37 -2.03 3.73
C VAL A 187 -7.24 -3.05 3.62
N MET A 188 -6.03 -2.58 3.36
CA MET A 188 -4.80 -3.37 3.48
C MET A 188 -4.10 -2.99 4.76
N VAL A 189 -3.83 -3.96 5.63
CA VAL A 189 -3.11 -3.74 6.89
C VAL A 189 -1.76 -4.43 6.82
N ARG A 190 -0.70 -3.75 7.26
CA ARG A 190 0.63 -4.33 7.49
C ARG A 190 1.12 -3.97 8.89
N LEU A 191 1.36 -4.99 9.71
CA LEU A 191 1.80 -4.88 11.10
C LEU A 191 3.19 -5.48 11.26
N VAL A 192 4.06 -4.82 12.02
CA VAL A 192 5.39 -5.34 12.38
C VAL A 192 5.22 -6.46 13.41
N ASP A 193 5.68 -7.67 13.07
CA ASP A 193 5.46 -8.90 13.84
C ASP A 193 6.75 -9.73 13.98
N PRO A 194 7.79 -9.19 14.65
CA PRO A 194 9.13 -9.79 14.68
C PRO A 194 9.16 -11.16 15.38
N ASP A 195 8.29 -11.36 16.38
CA ASP A 195 8.16 -12.61 17.13
C ASP A 195 7.23 -13.63 16.46
N GLY A 196 6.57 -13.27 15.36
CA GLY A 196 5.65 -14.17 14.65
C GLY A 196 4.34 -14.44 15.39
N SER A 197 4.04 -13.69 16.45
CA SER A 197 2.90 -13.97 17.33
C SER A 197 1.53 -13.77 16.67
N LEU A 198 1.47 -12.97 15.60
CA LEU A 198 0.26 -12.74 14.80
C LEU A 198 0.18 -13.68 13.61
N ARG A 199 1.29 -14.32 13.24
CA ARG A 199 1.41 -15.12 12.02
C ARG A 199 1.18 -16.61 12.26
N THR A 200 0.72 -17.30 11.22
CA THR A 200 0.57 -18.76 11.18
C THR A 200 1.01 -19.31 9.83
N GLY A 201 1.61 -20.50 9.84
CA GLY A 201 1.90 -21.25 8.61
C GLY A 201 0.68 -22.00 8.07
N ALA A 202 -0.38 -22.15 8.88
CA ALA A 202 -1.61 -22.81 8.46
C ALA A 202 -2.36 -21.94 7.44
N ALA A 203 -2.89 -22.58 6.40
CA ALA A 203 -3.85 -21.92 5.54
C ALA A 203 -5.12 -21.60 6.34
N PRO A 204 -5.70 -20.39 6.17
CA PRO A 204 -7.00 -20.12 6.75
C PRO A 204 -8.05 -21.07 6.15
N ALA A 205 -9.11 -21.36 6.90
CA ALA A 205 -10.23 -22.11 6.36
C ALA A 205 -10.76 -21.44 5.08
N PRO A 206 -11.28 -22.18 4.09
CA PRO A 206 -11.88 -21.57 2.91
C PRO A 206 -12.94 -20.55 3.33
N ALA A 207 -12.86 -19.34 2.77
CA ALA A 207 -13.86 -18.31 2.99
C ALA A 207 -15.22 -18.83 2.48
N ARG A 208 -16.29 -18.50 3.20
CA ARG A 208 -17.66 -18.74 2.74
C ARG A 208 -18.13 -17.47 2.04
N PRO A 209 -18.15 -17.43 0.69
CA PRO A 209 -18.42 -16.18 -0.01
C PRO A 209 -19.81 -15.66 0.33
N PRO A 210 -19.94 -14.40 0.78
CA PRO A 210 -21.23 -13.75 0.75
C PRO A 210 -21.61 -13.50 -0.72
N ALA A 211 -22.91 -13.40 -0.99
CA ALA A 211 -23.38 -13.02 -2.31
C ALA A 211 -23.07 -11.52 -2.57
N PHE A 212 -21.90 -11.23 -3.12
CA PHE A 212 -21.54 -9.88 -3.56
C PHE A 212 -21.09 -9.90 -5.02
N THR A 213 -21.81 -9.16 -5.85
CA THR A 213 -21.36 -8.78 -7.19
C THR A 213 -20.83 -7.35 -7.09
N SER A 214 -19.52 -7.19 -7.12
CA SER A 214 -18.90 -5.86 -7.25
C SER A 214 -18.56 -5.62 -8.71
N ASP A 215 -18.64 -4.36 -9.18
CA ASP A 215 -18.10 -3.91 -10.46
C ASP A 215 -16.59 -3.59 -10.35
N VAL A 216 -15.94 -4.13 -9.32
CA VAL A 216 -14.55 -3.84 -8.97
C VAL A 216 -13.79 -5.14 -8.84
N THR A 217 -12.59 -5.14 -9.40
CA THR A 217 -11.63 -6.23 -9.25
C THR A 217 -10.40 -5.71 -8.51
N TYR A 218 -9.93 -6.49 -7.55
CA TYR A 218 -8.71 -6.21 -6.79
C TYR A 218 -7.58 -7.11 -7.31
N LEU A 219 -6.47 -6.52 -7.68
CA LEU A 219 -5.25 -7.23 -8.05
C LEU A 219 -4.20 -6.97 -6.96
N THR A 220 -3.54 -8.01 -6.46
CA THR A 220 -2.48 -7.87 -5.45
C THR A 220 -1.20 -8.57 -5.87
N TRP A 221 -0.07 -7.98 -5.51
CA TRP A 221 1.27 -8.51 -5.69
C TRP A 221 2.19 -7.87 -4.66
N ILE A 222 3.38 -8.43 -4.49
CA ILE A 222 4.43 -7.83 -3.67
C ILE A 222 5.58 -7.41 -4.58
N ALA A 223 6.16 -6.25 -4.35
CA ALA A 223 7.44 -5.90 -4.95
C ALA A 223 8.56 -6.07 -3.94
N GLN A 224 9.65 -6.68 -4.40
CA GLN A 224 10.87 -6.87 -3.63
C GLN A 224 12.06 -6.43 -4.46
N LYS A 225 13.05 -5.87 -3.75
CA LYS A 225 14.32 -5.51 -4.36
C LYS A 225 15.28 -6.69 -4.33
N GLY A 226 15.70 -7.13 -5.50
CA GLY A 226 16.79 -8.09 -5.68
C GLY A 226 18.15 -7.41 -5.72
N GLU A 227 19.19 -8.23 -5.84
CA GLU A 227 20.60 -7.83 -5.90
C GLU A 227 21.14 -7.80 -7.34
N THR A 228 20.26 -7.84 -8.35
CA THR A 228 20.66 -7.86 -9.76
C THR A 228 20.95 -6.44 -10.27
N PRO A 229 21.90 -6.26 -11.22
CA PRO A 229 22.27 -4.92 -11.72
C PRO A 229 21.10 -4.13 -12.31
N ASP A 230 20.14 -4.80 -12.93
CA ASP A 230 18.94 -4.15 -13.49
C ASP A 230 17.99 -3.61 -12.41
N GLN A 231 18.21 -3.99 -11.16
CA GLN A 231 17.52 -3.49 -9.97
C GLN A 231 18.34 -2.49 -9.17
N GLU A 232 19.47 -1.97 -9.66
CA GLU A 232 20.18 -0.90 -8.95
C GLU A 232 19.37 0.40 -8.93
N ASN A 233 19.46 1.16 -7.82
CA ASN A 233 18.87 2.49 -7.76
C ASN A 233 19.68 3.47 -8.61
N TYR A 234 19.01 4.40 -9.29
CA TYR A 234 19.69 5.46 -10.04
C TYR A 234 18.97 6.79 -9.91
N PHE A 235 19.73 7.88 -9.94
CA PHE A 235 19.16 9.22 -9.89
C PHE A 235 18.47 9.57 -11.22
N SER A 236 17.33 10.24 -11.12
CA SER A 236 16.72 10.93 -12.26
C SER A 236 17.21 12.38 -12.27
N PHE A 237 17.56 12.90 -13.44
CA PHE A 237 18.02 14.27 -13.60
C PHE A 237 17.02 15.09 -14.44
N SER A 238 16.92 16.39 -14.16
CA SER A 238 16.23 17.36 -15.04
C SER A 238 17.11 17.73 -16.23
N PRO A 239 16.56 18.38 -17.27
CA PRO A 239 17.33 18.82 -18.42
C PRO A 239 18.52 19.73 -18.08
N ASP A 240 18.47 20.44 -16.94
CA ASP A 240 19.54 21.28 -16.40
C ASP A 240 20.58 20.52 -15.55
N GLY A 241 20.47 19.18 -15.47
CA GLY A 241 21.38 18.32 -14.71
C GLY A 241 21.12 18.26 -13.20
N GLN A 242 20.07 18.89 -12.68
CA GLN A 242 19.73 18.77 -11.26
C GLN A 242 19.05 17.43 -10.94
N VAL A 243 19.31 16.88 -9.74
CA VAL A 243 18.64 15.66 -9.27
C VAL A 243 17.16 15.95 -9.05
N ARG A 244 16.28 15.21 -9.74
CA ARG A 244 14.82 15.29 -9.57
C ARG A 244 14.29 14.32 -8.52
N GLY A 245 14.97 13.21 -8.32
CA GLY A 245 14.54 12.12 -7.45
C GLY A 245 15.32 10.83 -7.72
N VAL A 246 14.84 9.73 -7.15
CA VAL A 246 15.47 8.41 -7.27
C VAL A 246 14.51 7.47 -7.98
N ASN A 247 15.03 6.75 -8.98
CA ASN A 247 14.35 5.61 -9.57
C ASN A 247 14.70 4.36 -8.77
N ILE A 248 13.68 3.62 -8.37
CA ILE A 248 13.79 2.43 -7.54
C ILE A 248 13.17 1.27 -8.32
N PRO A 249 13.97 0.55 -9.12
CA PRO A 249 13.47 -0.64 -9.78
C PRO A 249 13.33 -1.78 -8.78
N VAL A 250 12.25 -2.55 -8.91
CA VAL A 250 11.94 -3.72 -8.07
C VAL A 250 11.25 -4.79 -8.91
N ALA A 251 11.45 -6.05 -8.53
CA ALA A 251 10.76 -7.19 -9.12
C ALA A 251 9.37 -7.35 -8.49
N LEU A 252 8.36 -7.66 -9.31
CA LEU A 252 7.01 -7.95 -8.86
C LEU A 252 6.82 -9.47 -8.77
N HIS A 253 6.27 -9.93 -7.65
CA HIS A 253 6.05 -11.33 -7.34
C HIS A 253 4.59 -11.59 -6.97
N PRO A 254 4.04 -12.77 -7.32
CA PRO A 254 2.75 -13.17 -6.80
C PRO A 254 2.86 -13.34 -5.29
N VAL A 255 1.80 -12.96 -4.58
CA VAL A 255 1.76 -13.04 -3.11
C VAL A 255 0.44 -13.64 -2.68
N ARG A 256 0.49 -14.47 -1.64
CA ARG A 256 -0.69 -14.94 -0.93
C ARG A 256 -0.65 -14.42 0.50
N THR A 257 -1.70 -13.69 0.85
CA THR A 257 -2.05 -13.32 2.21
C THR A 257 -3.27 -14.12 2.63
N GLY A 258 -3.64 -14.04 3.90
CA GLY A 258 -4.85 -14.68 4.38
C GLY A 258 -5.12 -14.31 5.82
N LEU A 259 -6.39 -14.14 6.15
CA LEU A 259 -6.82 -13.88 7.51
C LEU A 259 -7.58 -15.09 8.03
N ALA A 260 -7.14 -15.62 9.17
CA ALA A 260 -7.88 -16.59 9.94
C ALA A 260 -8.35 -15.93 11.23
N ASP A 261 -9.67 -15.77 11.38
CA ASP A 261 -10.24 -15.64 12.72
C ASP A 261 -10.58 -17.03 13.23
N SER A 262 -9.85 -17.48 14.24
CA SER A 262 -9.99 -18.83 14.80
C SER A 262 -10.82 -18.86 16.09
N GLY A 263 -11.47 -17.75 16.46
CA GLY A 263 -12.10 -17.57 17.78
C GLY A 263 -11.07 -17.46 18.93
N ALA A 264 -9.84 -17.93 18.73
CA ALA A 264 -8.69 -17.62 19.57
C ALA A 264 -8.07 -16.26 19.21
N GLY A 265 -8.70 -15.46 18.35
CA GLY A 265 -8.25 -14.13 17.93
C GLY A 265 -7.54 -14.06 16.59
N LEU A 266 -7.14 -12.84 16.22
CA LEU A 266 -6.52 -12.53 14.92
C LEU A 266 -5.29 -13.40 14.63
N ARG A 267 -5.34 -14.15 13.53
CA ARG A 267 -4.21 -14.90 12.97
C ARG A 267 -4.09 -14.61 11.49
N VAL A 268 -2.87 -14.31 11.06
CA VAL A 268 -2.59 -13.93 9.68
C VAL A 268 -1.70 -14.99 9.07
N ARG A 269 -2.01 -15.44 7.87
CA ARG A 269 -1.13 -16.35 7.13
C ARG A 269 0.21 -15.63 6.91
N SER A 270 1.31 -16.32 7.20
CA SER A 270 2.63 -15.81 6.83
C SER A 270 2.66 -15.47 5.34
N LEU A 271 3.24 -14.32 5.01
CA LEU A 271 3.44 -13.89 3.62
C LEU A 271 4.09 -15.02 2.83
N ASN A 272 3.38 -15.52 1.83
CA ASN A 272 3.91 -16.49 0.89
C ASN A 272 4.14 -15.77 -0.44
N VAL A 273 5.41 -15.46 -0.70
CA VAL A 273 5.86 -14.82 -1.93
C VAL A 273 6.29 -15.91 -2.90
N GLY A 274 5.70 -15.94 -4.09
CA GLY A 274 6.10 -16.87 -5.13
C GLY A 274 7.47 -16.52 -5.70
N SER A 275 8.22 -17.52 -6.12
CA SER A 275 9.55 -17.35 -6.69
C SER A 275 9.55 -16.69 -8.07
N GLU A 276 8.41 -16.71 -8.75
CA GLU A 276 8.24 -16.18 -10.10
C GLU A 276 8.26 -14.65 -10.09
N VAL A 277 9.06 -14.06 -11.00
CA VAL A 277 8.99 -12.64 -11.31
C VAL A 277 7.90 -12.45 -12.36
N ILE A 278 6.76 -11.87 -11.95
CA ILE A 278 5.59 -11.64 -12.81
C ILE A 278 5.59 -10.24 -13.43
N GLY A 279 6.58 -9.41 -13.11
CA GLY A 279 6.63 -8.04 -13.56
C GLY A 279 7.77 -7.24 -12.97
N ARG A 280 7.80 -5.97 -13.33
CA ARG A 280 8.75 -4.97 -12.84
C ARG A 280 8.02 -3.68 -12.53
N GLU A 281 8.43 -3.04 -11.45
CA GLU A 281 8.12 -1.64 -11.18
C GLU A 281 9.38 -0.80 -11.38
N VAL A 282 9.20 0.39 -11.93
CA VAL A 282 10.18 1.47 -11.82
C VAL A 282 9.48 2.64 -11.16
N GLY A 283 9.71 2.78 -9.85
CA GLY A 283 9.13 3.86 -9.08
C GLY A 283 10.03 5.09 -9.05
N PHE A 284 9.46 6.25 -9.35
CA PHE A 284 10.11 7.54 -9.18
C PHE A 284 9.58 8.22 -7.92
N GLY A 285 10.44 8.30 -6.91
CA GLY A 285 10.17 9.05 -5.68
C GLY A 285 10.74 10.46 -5.78
N ARG A 286 9.89 11.48 -5.60
CA ARG A 286 10.33 12.86 -5.36
C ARG A 286 10.03 13.22 -3.92
N GLU A 287 11.06 13.63 -3.20
CA GLU A 287 10.84 14.26 -1.90
C GLU A 287 10.10 15.57 -2.11
N THR A 288 8.92 15.70 -1.49
CA THR A 288 8.11 16.90 -1.66
C THR A 288 8.75 18.12 -0.99
N LYS A 289 9.53 17.95 0.10
CA LYS A 289 10.41 18.98 0.72
C LYS A 289 11.48 18.31 1.63
N PRO A 290 12.78 18.62 1.52
CA PRO A 290 13.82 18.15 2.46
C PRO A 290 13.78 18.87 3.83
N ARG A 291 12.61 19.29 4.32
CA ARG A 291 12.43 20.19 5.48
C ARG A 291 11.81 19.53 6.72
N THR A 292 11.87 18.21 6.84
CA THR A 292 11.53 17.49 8.06
C THR A 292 12.74 16.64 8.43
N PRO A 293 13.15 16.54 9.71
CA PRO A 293 14.20 15.60 10.11
C PRO A 293 13.93 14.24 9.47
N ALA A 294 14.94 13.62 8.85
CA ALA A 294 14.82 12.49 7.93
C ALA A 294 14.12 11.24 8.51
N SER A 295 13.86 11.21 9.82
CA SER A 295 13.04 10.22 10.50
C SER A 295 11.63 10.76 10.77
N GLY A 296 10.72 10.61 9.80
CA GLY A 296 9.29 10.81 10.06
C GLY A 296 8.87 10.00 11.30
N SER A 297 8.16 10.62 12.25
CA SER A 297 7.69 9.93 13.45
C SER A 297 6.29 9.35 13.24
N GLY A 298 5.84 8.48 14.15
CA GLY A 298 4.45 8.00 14.15
C GLY A 298 3.39 9.13 14.16
N LEU A 299 3.76 10.31 14.68
CA LEU A 299 2.90 11.49 14.77
C LEU A 299 3.16 12.51 13.66
N ASN A 300 4.37 12.56 13.11
CA ASN A 300 4.79 13.47 12.04
C ASN A 300 5.46 12.67 10.92
N PRO A 301 4.69 11.94 10.10
CA PRO A 301 5.24 11.16 9.01
C PRO A 301 5.88 12.03 7.93
N PHE A 302 6.87 11.48 7.24
CA PHE A 302 7.44 12.09 6.06
C PHE A 302 6.48 11.92 4.88
N GLN A 303 6.04 13.03 4.27
CA GLN A 303 5.18 12.99 3.09
C GLN A 303 6.02 12.93 1.81
N PHE A 304 5.60 12.09 0.86
CA PHE A 304 6.20 12.01 -0.47
C PHE A 304 5.15 11.89 -1.57
N GLU A 305 5.58 12.18 -2.80
CA GLU A 305 4.79 12.03 -4.04
C GLU A 305 5.67 11.35 -5.09
N GLY A 306 5.04 10.76 -6.11
CA GLY A 306 5.79 10.06 -7.13
C GLY A 306 4.95 9.57 -8.28
N VAL A 307 5.63 8.95 -9.24
CA VAL A 307 4.99 8.25 -10.35
C VAL A 307 5.69 6.92 -10.49
N SER A 308 4.92 5.86 -10.70
CA SER A 308 5.49 4.54 -10.95
C SER A 308 4.83 3.90 -12.15
N GLU A 309 5.64 3.14 -12.88
CA GLU A 309 5.20 2.29 -13.97
C GLU A 309 5.33 0.83 -13.56
N TYR A 310 4.24 0.08 -13.74
CA TYR A 310 4.13 -1.34 -13.44
C TYR A 310 3.98 -2.08 -14.75
N THR A 311 4.94 -2.94 -15.08
CA THR A 311 4.88 -3.81 -16.26
C THR A 311 4.75 -5.25 -15.82
N PHE A 312 3.78 -5.97 -16.37
CA PHE A 312 3.54 -7.38 -16.09
C PHE A 312 4.02 -8.22 -17.27
N PHE A 313 4.71 -9.31 -16.96
CA PHE A 313 5.22 -10.26 -17.95
C PHE A 313 4.43 -11.55 -17.92
N ASP A 314 4.49 -12.30 -19.01
CA ASP A 314 3.98 -13.65 -19.08
C ASP A 314 4.76 -14.61 -18.16
N ARG A 315 4.35 -15.88 -18.13
CA ARG A 315 4.97 -16.92 -17.28
C ARG A 315 6.45 -17.13 -17.55
N ASP A 316 6.92 -16.81 -18.75
CA ASP A 316 8.32 -16.94 -19.13
C ASP A 316 9.14 -15.73 -18.66
N GLY A 317 8.49 -14.71 -18.07
CA GLY A 317 9.11 -13.52 -17.51
C GLY A 317 9.66 -12.55 -18.57
N ARG A 318 9.27 -12.73 -19.85
CA ARG A 318 9.91 -12.03 -20.98
C ARG A 318 8.96 -11.21 -21.83
N THR A 319 7.73 -11.69 -22.03
CA THR A 319 6.78 -11.01 -22.93
C THR A 319 5.88 -10.09 -22.10
N PRO A 320 5.89 -8.76 -22.31
CA PRO A 320 4.96 -7.86 -21.65
C PRO A 320 3.51 -8.21 -22.00
N VAL A 321 2.70 -8.47 -20.98
CA VAL A 321 1.25 -8.73 -21.10
C VAL A 321 0.45 -7.43 -21.01
N GLY A 322 0.96 -6.47 -20.23
CA GLY A 322 0.40 -5.14 -20.10
C GLY A 322 1.15 -4.32 -19.06
N ALA A 323 0.96 -3.01 -19.10
CA ALA A 323 1.52 -2.11 -18.11
C ALA A 323 0.53 -1.02 -17.71
N PHE A 324 0.72 -0.40 -16.56
CA PHE A 324 -0.01 0.81 -16.19
C PHE A 324 0.88 1.77 -15.38
N LYS A 325 0.49 3.04 -15.37
CA LYS A 325 1.14 4.10 -14.59
C LYS A 325 0.24 4.55 -13.48
N ALA A 326 0.82 4.83 -12.32
CA ALA A 326 0.10 5.40 -11.18
C ALA A 326 0.82 6.63 -10.66
N ASN A 327 0.06 7.67 -10.35
CA ASN A 327 0.56 8.89 -9.71
C ASN A 327 0.29 8.83 -8.22
N PHE A 328 1.32 8.68 -7.39
CA PHE A 328 1.18 8.74 -5.93
C PHE A 328 1.03 10.19 -5.50
N LEU A 329 -0.18 10.54 -5.09
CA LEU A 329 -0.51 11.90 -4.69
C LEU A 329 -0.27 12.15 -3.21
N GLU A 330 -0.21 11.09 -2.41
CA GLU A 330 0.21 11.15 -1.02
C GLU A 330 0.79 9.80 -0.61
N GLY A 331 2.04 9.82 -0.21
CA GLY A 331 2.70 8.78 0.55
C GLY A 331 3.12 9.29 1.91
N ARG A 332 3.18 8.39 2.90
CA ARG A 332 3.61 8.67 4.26
C ARG A 332 4.59 7.61 4.73
N SER A 333 5.75 8.06 5.18
CA SER A 333 6.77 7.20 5.81
C SER A 333 6.84 7.43 7.31
N PHE A 334 6.98 6.34 8.03
CA PHE A 334 7.05 6.26 9.47
C PHE A 334 8.32 5.50 9.83
N ALA A 335 9.04 5.96 10.84
CA ALA A 335 10.09 5.15 11.44
C ALA A 335 9.54 3.79 11.89
N MET A 336 10.35 2.77 11.70
CA MET A 336 10.07 1.40 12.11
C MET A 336 11.28 0.88 12.88
N ASP A 337 11.00 0.08 13.90
CA ASP A 337 12.05 -0.65 14.62
C ASP A 337 12.22 -2.04 14.03
N LEU A 338 13.47 -2.47 13.82
CA LEU A 338 13.82 -3.83 13.46
C LEU A 338 14.58 -4.47 14.63
N PRO A 339 13.92 -5.18 15.56
CA PRO A 339 14.59 -5.78 16.72
C PRO A 339 15.72 -6.75 16.35
N GLY A 340 15.61 -7.42 15.19
CA GLY A 340 16.66 -8.30 14.66
C GLY A 340 17.83 -7.57 13.97
N ALA A 341 17.73 -6.25 13.77
CA ALA A 341 18.80 -5.41 13.28
C ALA A 341 18.86 -4.06 14.05
N PRO A 342 19.20 -4.06 15.35
CA PRO A 342 19.24 -2.84 16.15
C PRO A 342 20.17 -1.79 15.54
N GLY A 343 19.73 -0.53 15.55
CA GLY A 343 20.47 0.61 14.99
C GLY A 343 20.29 0.80 13.47
N GLN A 344 19.69 -0.16 12.76
CA GLN A 344 19.38 0.03 11.34
C GLN A 344 18.24 1.04 11.18
N SER A 345 18.48 2.09 10.38
CA SER A 345 17.42 3.01 9.98
C SER A 345 16.43 2.28 9.07
N SER A 346 15.19 2.12 9.52
CA SER A 346 14.16 1.43 8.78
C SER A 346 12.87 2.22 8.77
N LEU A 347 12.12 2.08 7.70
CA LEU A 347 10.89 2.80 7.45
C LEU A 347 9.79 1.81 7.12
N ARG A 348 8.58 2.16 7.52
CA ARG A 348 7.36 1.63 6.91
C ARG A 348 6.63 2.77 6.25
N PHE A 349 6.00 2.51 5.13
CA PHE A 349 5.27 3.56 4.44
C PHE A 349 4.03 3.03 3.74
N SER A 350 3.09 3.94 3.55
CA SER A 350 1.88 3.72 2.80
C SER A 350 1.69 4.84 1.80
N TYR A 351 1.01 4.56 0.71
CA TYR A 351 0.66 5.55 -0.28
C TYR A 351 -0.57 5.11 -1.07
N TYR A 352 -1.14 6.07 -1.79
CA TYR A 352 -2.17 5.82 -2.77
C TYR A 352 -2.02 6.76 -3.97
N GLY A 353 -2.59 6.35 -5.10
CA GLY A 353 -2.51 7.08 -6.35
C GLY A 353 -3.55 6.61 -7.36
N ALA A 354 -3.99 7.53 -8.22
CA ALA A 354 -4.84 7.17 -9.34
C ALA A 354 -4.00 6.49 -10.43
N ILE A 355 -4.57 5.47 -11.08
CA ILE A 355 -4.02 4.90 -12.30
C ILE A 355 -4.31 5.89 -13.44
N THR A 356 -3.26 6.35 -14.12
CA THR A 356 -3.34 7.46 -15.09
C THR A 356 -3.25 7.00 -16.55
N GLY A 357 -2.91 5.74 -16.79
CA GLY A 357 -2.91 5.15 -18.12
C GLY A 357 -2.47 3.70 -18.08
N GLY A 358 -2.82 2.95 -19.13
CA GLY A 358 -2.44 1.55 -19.28
C GLY A 358 -2.29 1.12 -20.73
N SER A 359 -1.53 0.04 -20.93
CA SER A 359 -1.22 -0.59 -22.21
C SER A 359 -1.43 -2.11 -22.12
N GLY A 360 -1.49 -2.78 -23.28
CA GLY A 360 -1.77 -4.22 -23.35
C GLY A 360 -3.11 -4.56 -22.67
N CYS A 361 -3.13 -5.54 -21.78
CA CYS A 361 -4.35 -5.92 -21.07
C CYS A 361 -4.95 -4.80 -20.17
N PHE A 362 -4.16 -3.78 -19.83
CA PHE A 362 -4.59 -2.61 -19.05
C PHE A 362 -5.04 -1.42 -19.91
N GLN A 363 -5.17 -1.57 -21.23
CA GLN A 363 -5.68 -0.49 -22.06
C GLN A 363 -7.09 -0.05 -21.59
N GLY A 364 -7.23 1.26 -21.36
CA GLY A 364 -8.46 1.89 -20.87
C GLY A 364 -8.76 1.67 -19.38
N VAL A 365 -7.84 1.08 -18.61
CA VAL A 365 -8.06 0.80 -17.19
C VAL A 365 -8.28 2.09 -16.39
N GLN A 366 -9.21 2.03 -15.45
CA GLN A 366 -9.45 3.06 -14.45
C GLN A 366 -9.41 2.43 -13.07
N GLY A 367 -8.82 3.13 -12.11
CA GLY A 367 -8.73 2.62 -10.76
C GLY A 367 -7.74 3.36 -9.88
N MET A 368 -7.51 2.79 -8.71
CA MET A 368 -6.58 3.29 -7.72
C MET A 368 -5.52 2.23 -7.44
N LEU A 369 -4.27 2.65 -7.31
CA LEU A 369 -3.20 1.84 -6.76
C LEU A 369 -2.86 2.35 -5.36
N TYR A 370 -2.62 1.43 -4.43
CA TYR A 370 -2.17 1.77 -3.09
C TYR A 370 -1.32 0.65 -2.50
N GLY A 371 -0.46 1.02 -1.56
CA GLY A 371 0.60 0.15 -1.06
C GLY A 371 0.86 0.28 0.43
N THR A 372 1.37 -0.78 1.03
CA THR A 372 1.97 -0.79 2.37
C THR A 372 3.33 -1.48 2.29
N ALA A 373 4.37 -0.83 2.78
CA ALA A 373 5.73 -1.30 2.66
C ALA A 373 6.49 -1.28 3.98
N GLY A 374 7.53 -2.10 4.05
CA GLY A 374 8.68 -1.89 4.93
C GLY A 374 9.95 -1.75 4.09
N SER A 375 10.91 -0.97 4.58
CA SER A 375 12.21 -0.79 3.92
C SER A 375 13.34 -0.47 4.89
N VAL A 376 14.56 -0.75 4.43
CA VAL A 376 15.80 -0.18 4.92
C VAL A 376 16.36 0.66 3.78
N PHE A 377 16.12 1.97 3.85
CA PHE A 377 16.49 2.89 2.78
C PHE A 377 17.93 3.38 2.96
N ASN A 378 18.83 2.93 2.09
CA ASN A 378 20.14 3.55 1.95
C ASN A 378 20.23 4.25 0.58
N PRO A 379 20.82 5.46 0.53
CA PRO A 379 20.98 6.20 -0.71
C PRO A 379 21.92 5.48 -1.68
N PRO A 380 21.75 5.63 -3.01
CA PRO A 380 22.71 5.12 -3.98
C PRO A 380 24.14 5.62 -3.66
N PRO A 381 25.17 4.77 -3.78
CA PRO A 381 25.16 3.42 -4.37
C PRO A 381 24.87 2.28 -3.36
N SER A 382 24.45 2.58 -2.13
CA SER A 382 24.24 1.55 -1.10
C SER A 382 22.99 0.71 -1.36
N ASP A 383 23.00 -0.53 -0.86
CA ASP A 383 21.86 -1.44 -1.02
C ASP A 383 20.60 -0.90 -0.36
N HIS A 384 19.49 -1.02 -1.06
CA HIS A 384 18.17 -0.66 -0.56
C HIS A 384 17.33 -1.93 -0.46
N VAL A 385 16.85 -2.23 0.75
CA VAL A 385 15.90 -3.32 0.97
C VAL A 385 14.51 -2.73 1.05
N ILE A 386 13.59 -3.25 0.25
CA ILE A 386 12.19 -2.81 0.24
C ILE A 386 11.30 -4.01 -0.07
N SER A 387 10.21 -4.10 0.68
CA SER A 387 9.11 -5.03 0.44
C SER A 387 7.80 -4.28 0.51
N THR A 388 7.13 -4.19 -0.62
CA THR A 388 5.89 -3.42 -0.75
C THR A 388 4.76 -4.31 -1.22
N LEU A 389 3.72 -4.42 -0.40
CA LEU A 389 2.48 -5.09 -0.78
C LEU A 389 1.58 -4.07 -1.49
N TYR A 390 1.17 -4.41 -2.71
CA TYR A 390 0.32 -3.58 -3.56
C TYR A 390 -1.09 -4.12 -3.65
N VAL A 391 -2.04 -3.21 -3.82
CA VAL A 391 -3.35 -3.53 -4.37
C VAL A 391 -3.74 -2.48 -5.41
N ALA A 392 -4.14 -2.95 -6.60
CA ALA A 392 -4.86 -2.16 -7.58
C ALA A 392 -6.36 -2.47 -7.47
N ARG A 393 -7.16 -1.45 -7.15
CA ARG A 393 -8.62 -1.48 -7.19
C ARG A 393 -9.07 -0.96 -8.55
N LEU A 394 -9.49 -1.87 -9.42
CA LEU A 394 -9.86 -1.57 -10.80
C LEU A 394 -11.39 -1.50 -10.95
N HIS A 395 -11.88 -0.48 -11.64
CA HIS A 395 -13.26 -0.49 -12.13
C HIS A 395 -13.34 -1.49 -13.29
N ASP A 396 -14.06 -2.58 -13.06
CA ASP A 396 -14.10 -3.76 -13.94
C ASP A 396 -15.53 -4.32 -14.07
N PRO A 397 -16.48 -3.54 -14.62
CA PRO A 397 -17.87 -3.97 -14.78
C PRO A 397 -18.01 -5.18 -15.73
N GLU A 398 -17.09 -5.32 -16.68
CA GLU A 398 -17.07 -6.42 -17.65
C GLU A 398 -16.37 -7.68 -17.11
N GLY A 399 -15.75 -7.61 -15.93
CA GLY A 399 -15.03 -8.73 -15.34
C GLY A 399 -13.77 -9.15 -16.11
N ARG A 400 -13.15 -8.23 -16.86
CA ARG A 400 -11.93 -8.45 -17.66
C ARG A 400 -10.76 -8.96 -16.82
N PHE A 401 -10.69 -8.53 -15.57
CA PHE A 401 -9.60 -8.87 -14.65
C PHE A 401 -9.98 -10.00 -13.69
N ARG A 402 -11.17 -10.60 -13.82
CA ARG A 402 -11.64 -11.67 -12.93
C ARG A 402 -11.22 -13.04 -13.42
N ALA A 403 -10.67 -13.83 -12.52
CA ALA A 403 -10.45 -15.25 -12.72
C ALA A 403 -11.79 -16.02 -12.80
N THR A 404 -11.87 -17.02 -13.69
CA THR A 404 -13.09 -17.82 -13.91
C THR A 404 -13.47 -18.73 -12.74
N GLY A 405 -12.62 -18.84 -11.70
CA GLY A 405 -12.84 -19.67 -10.52
C GLY A 405 -13.31 -18.93 -9.27
N GLY A 406 -13.50 -17.60 -9.32
CA GLY A 406 -14.06 -16.85 -8.21
C GLY A 406 -15.58 -16.75 -8.32
N ARG A 407 -16.31 -17.71 -7.74
CA ARG A 407 -17.75 -17.60 -7.49
C ARG A 407 -18.08 -18.07 -6.09
#